data_AF-A0A964QI96-F1
#
_entry.id   AF-A0A964QI96-F1
#
_cell.length_a   1.000
_cell.length_b   1.000
_cell.length_c   1.000
_cell.angle_alpha   90.00
_cell.angle_beta   90.00
_cell.angle_gamma   90.00
#
_symmetry.space_group_name_H-M   'P 1'
#
loop_
_entity.id
_entity.type
_entity.pdbx_description
1 polymer ?
#
loop_
_entity_poly.entity_id
_entity_poly.type
_entity_poly.pdbx_seq_one_letter_code
_entity_poly.pdbx_strand_id
1 'polypeptide(L)'
;MATKTQIADMLRGRLANVAERGRVLGQALGVRADMAATRRRLRAALADLGEEVHIRLRAGQEQGLAAEVKVRDLQDQVDGLKAELRLQETELRRIMQEGIRRGERPDDGSPLRPDVEGEGGVL
;
A
#
# COMPACT_ATOMS: atom_id res chain seq x y z
N MET A 1 7.36 4.26 -42.08
CA MET A 1 6.18 3.40 -41.88
C MET A 1 6.57 2.26 -40.96
N ALA A 2 6.02 2.19 -39.75
CA ALA A 2 6.27 1.06 -38.86
C ALA A 2 5.62 -0.21 -39.45
N THR A 3 6.34 -1.34 -39.43
CA THR A 3 5.80 -2.60 -39.95
C THR A 3 4.73 -3.16 -39.01
N LYS A 4 3.79 -3.94 -39.55
CA LYS A 4 2.70 -4.56 -38.75
C LYS A 4 3.21 -5.33 -37.52
N THR A 5 4.40 -5.93 -37.63
CA THR A 5 5.09 -6.62 -36.53
C THR A 5 5.55 -5.68 -35.43
N GLN A 6 6.17 -4.54 -35.78
CA GLN A 6 6.60 -3.52 -34.81
C GLN A 6 5.41 -2.97 -34.00
N ILE A 7 4.26 -2.77 -34.65
CA ILE A 7 3.03 -2.32 -33.96
C ILE A 7 2.53 -3.39 -32.97
N ALA A 8 2.54 -4.66 -33.37
CA ALA A 8 2.14 -5.77 -32.51
C ALA A 8 3.08 -5.93 -31.30
N ASP A 9 4.38 -5.77 -31.49
CA ASP A 9 5.38 -5.85 -30.40
C ASP A 9 5.24 -4.69 -29.42
N MET A 10 5.02 -3.46 -29.90
CA MET A 10 4.72 -2.31 -29.04
C MET A 10 3.44 -2.52 -28.23
N LEU A 11 2.38 -3.03 -28.86
CA LEU A 11 1.11 -3.32 -28.15
C LEU A 11 1.30 -4.38 -27.07
N ARG A 12 2.05 -5.46 -27.37
CA ARG A 12 2.38 -6.49 -26.37
C ARG A 12 3.15 -5.92 -25.19
N GLY A 13 4.16 -5.08 -25.45
CA GLY A 13 4.94 -4.40 -24.40
C GLY A 13 4.07 -3.53 -23.49
N ARG A 14 3.18 -2.73 -24.09
CA ARG A 14 2.24 -1.88 -23.34
C ARG A 14 1.27 -2.68 -22.48
N LEU A 15 0.69 -3.76 -23.03
CA LEU A 15 -0.22 -4.63 -22.29
C LEU A 15 0.47 -5.32 -21.11
N ALA A 16 1.71 -5.80 -21.31
CA ALA A 16 2.51 -6.39 -20.24
C ALA A 16 2.81 -5.37 -19.12
N ASN A 17 3.13 -4.13 -19.47
CA ASN A 17 3.35 -3.05 -18.51
C ASN A 17 2.07 -2.73 -17.71
N VAL A 18 0.91 -2.63 -18.38
CA VAL A 18 -0.38 -2.40 -17.70
C VAL A 18 -0.73 -3.55 -16.76
N ALA A 19 -0.52 -4.80 -17.18
CA ALA A 19 -0.76 -5.97 -16.34
C ALA A 19 0.11 -5.97 -15.08
N GLU A 20 1.39 -5.61 -15.20
CA GLU A 20 2.30 -5.52 -14.05
C GLU A 20 1.91 -4.40 -13.08
N ARG A 21 1.51 -3.22 -13.60
CA ARG A 21 0.98 -2.14 -12.75
C ARG A 21 -0.29 -2.56 -12.02
N GLY A 22 -1.19 -3.27 -12.71
CA GLY A 22 -2.40 -3.84 -12.12
C GLY A 22 -2.10 -4.81 -10.98
N ARG A 23 -1.08 -5.67 -11.14
CA ARG A 23 -0.62 -6.59 -10.09
C ARG A 23 -0.11 -5.83 -8.85
N VAL A 24 0.74 -4.82 -9.05
CA VAL A 24 1.26 -3.99 -7.94
C VAL A 24 0.14 -3.29 -7.20
N LEU A 25 -0.81 -2.69 -7.91
CA LEU A 25 -1.98 -2.06 -7.31
C LEU A 25 -2.85 -3.05 -6.54
N GLY A 26 -3.05 -4.25 -7.09
CA GLY A 26 -3.77 -5.33 -6.40
C GLY A 26 -3.12 -5.73 -5.07
N GLN A 27 -1.79 -5.88 -5.06
CA GLN A 27 -1.03 -6.15 -3.83
C GLN A 27 -1.16 -5.02 -2.81
N ALA A 28 -1.01 -3.76 -3.25
CA ALA A 28 -1.15 -2.59 -2.38
C ALA A 28 -2.56 -2.48 -1.79
N LEU A 29 -3.60 -2.79 -2.57
CA LEU A 29 -4.99 -2.82 -2.09
C LEU A 29 -5.22 -3.94 -1.07
N GLY A 30 -4.62 -5.11 -1.27
CA GLY A 30 -4.64 -6.21 -0.30
C GLY A 30 -4.08 -5.76 1.06
N VAL A 31 -2.86 -5.21 1.08
CA VAL A 31 -2.25 -4.70 2.31
C VAL A 31 -3.10 -3.61 2.97
N ARG A 32 -3.72 -2.71 2.17
CA ARG A 32 -4.64 -1.70 2.71
C ARG A 32 -5.90 -2.31 3.34
N ALA A 33 -6.43 -3.40 2.79
CA ALA A 33 -7.55 -4.11 3.37
C ALA A 33 -7.17 -4.74 4.72
N ASP A 34 -5.99 -5.37 4.79
CA ASP A 34 -5.44 -5.93 6.04
C ASP A 34 -5.26 -4.84 7.10
N MET A 35 -4.68 -3.69 6.73
CA MET A 35 -4.57 -2.53 7.60
C MET A 35 -5.92 -2.06 8.11
N ALA A 36 -6.96 -2.02 7.27
CA ALA A 36 -8.30 -1.64 7.69
C ALA A 36 -8.88 -2.64 8.70
N ALA A 37 -8.65 -3.94 8.51
CA ALA A 37 -9.03 -4.99 9.46
C ALA A 37 -8.27 -4.84 10.80
N THR A 38 -6.95 -4.61 10.76
CA THR A 38 -6.13 -4.35 11.96
C THR A 38 -6.60 -3.10 12.71
N ARG A 39 -6.94 -2.02 12.02
CA ARG A 39 -7.51 -0.81 12.64
C ARG A 39 -8.85 -1.07 13.31
N ARG A 40 -9.69 -1.96 12.77
CA ARG A 40 -10.96 -2.35 13.42
C ARG A 40 -10.68 -3.12 14.71
N ARG A 41 -9.77 -4.10 14.66
CA ARG A 41 -9.32 -4.85 15.84
C ARG A 41 -8.72 -3.92 16.91
N LEU A 42 -7.90 -2.95 16.51
CA LEU A 42 -7.29 -1.97 17.42
C LEU A 42 -8.33 -1.10 18.12
N ARG A 43 -9.37 -0.64 17.39
CA ARG A 43 -10.46 0.13 18.01
C ARG A 43 -11.23 -0.70 19.04
N ALA A 44 -11.49 -1.97 18.74
CA ALA A 44 -12.15 -2.88 19.69
C ALA A 44 -11.29 -3.06 20.95
N ALA A 45 -10.01 -3.41 20.79
CA ALA A 45 -9.10 -3.60 21.92
C ALA A 45 -8.94 -2.34 22.79
N LEU A 46 -8.91 -1.14 22.19
CA LEU A 46 -8.90 0.12 22.92
C LEU A 46 -10.21 0.38 23.67
N ALA A 47 -11.35 0.00 23.11
CA ALA A 47 -12.64 0.09 23.79
C ALA A 47 -12.69 -0.85 25.00
N ASP A 48 -12.25 -2.10 24.83
CA ASP A 48 -12.17 -3.08 25.91
C ASP A 48 -11.24 -2.62 27.04
N LEU A 49 -10.06 -2.07 26.68
CA LEU A 49 -9.13 -1.49 27.65
C LEU A 49 -9.74 -0.31 28.40
N GLY A 50 -10.43 0.59 27.69
CA GLY A 50 -11.10 1.74 28.30
C GLY A 50 -12.20 1.33 29.27
N GLU A 51 -13.00 0.34 28.90
CA GLU A 51 -14.04 -0.23 29.76
C GLU A 51 -13.45 -0.85 31.01
N GLU A 52 -12.39 -1.65 30.89
CA GLU A 52 -11.72 -2.28 32.04
C GLU A 52 -11.14 -1.24 33.01
N VAL A 53 -10.51 -0.18 32.47
CA VAL A 53 -10.02 0.93 33.29
C VAL A 53 -11.18 1.69 33.95
N HIS A 54 -12.31 1.86 33.26
CA HIS A 54 -13.47 2.54 33.84
C HIS A 54 -14.11 1.72 34.97
N ILE A 55 -14.26 0.42 34.78
CA ILE A 55 -14.73 -0.53 35.79
C ILE A 55 -13.86 -0.44 37.05
N ARG A 56 -12.53 -0.41 36.88
CA ARG A 56 -11.57 -0.20 37.98
C ARG A 56 -11.79 1.10 38.73
N LEU A 57 -11.89 2.20 38.00
CA LEU A 57 -12.10 3.51 38.61
C LEU A 57 -13.41 3.58 39.40
N ARG A 58 -14.48 2.90 38.91
CA ARG A 58 -15.77 2.83 39.61
C ARG A 58 -15.76 1.92 40.83
N ALA A 59 -15.08 0.78 40.74
CA ALA A 59 -15.00 -0.20 41.83
C ALA A 59 -14.08 0.23 42.98
N GLY A 60 -13.31 1.31 42.81
CA GLY A 60 -12.22 1.67 43.72
C GLY A 60 -11.00 0.75 43.53
N GLN A 61 -9.87 1.08 44.17
CA GLN A 61 -8.63 0.29 44.10
C GLN A 61 -8.74 -1.16 44.66
N GLU A 62 -9.95 -1.61 45.01
CA GLU A 62 -10.23 -2.93 45.58
C GLU A 62 -10.13 -4.07 44.55
N GLN A 63 -9.93 -3.77 43.27
CA GLN A 63 -9.70 -4.78 42.24
C GLN A 63 -8.25 -5.29 42.27
N GLY A 64 -8.04 -6.42 42.92
CA GLY A 64 -6.74 -7.08 43.08
C GLY A 64 -6.06 -7.55 41.78
N LEU A 65 -4.97 -8.31 41.95
CA LEU A 65 -4.02 -8.76 40.91
C LEU A 65 -4.65 -9.24 39.58
N ALA A 66 -5.79 -9.93 39.62
CA ALA A 66 -6.44 -10.44 38.41
C ALA A 66 -6.87 -9.34 37.43
N ALA A 67 -7.33 -8.19 37.94
CA ALA A 67 -7.69 -7.05 37.10
C ALA A 67 -6.45 -6.31 36.57
N GLU A 68 -5.32 -6.36 37.28
CA GLU A 68 -4.04 -5.80 36.80
C GLU A 68 -3.51 -6.59 35.61
N VAL A 69 -3.57 -7.92 35.72
CA VAL A 69 -3.21 -8.84 34.63
C VAL A 69 -4.08 -8.57 33.41
N LYS A 70 -5.41 -8.45 33.57
CA LYS A 70 -6.31 -8.19 32.43
C LYS A 70 -6.04 -6.86 31.73
N VAL A 71 -5.79 -5.78 32.47
CA VAL A 71 -5.42 -4.48 31.88
C VAL A 71 -4.10 -4.59 31.12
N ARG A 72 -3.13 -5.30 31.69
CA ARG A 72 -1.83 -5.53 31.04
C ARG A 72 -1.96 -6.35 29.76
N ASP A 73 -2.75 -7.42 29.78
CA ASP A 73 -3.00 -8.26 28.60
C ASP A 73 -3.64 -7.44 27.46
N LEU A 74 -4.59 -6.56 27.78
CA LEU A 74 -5.20 -5.66 26.82
C LEU A 74 -4.20 -4.62 26.28
N GLN A 75 -3.29 -4.11 27.11
CA GLN A 75 -2.20 -3.23 26.67
C GLN A 75 -1.24 -3.96 25.72
N ASP A 76 -0.82 -5.17 26.07
CA ASP A 76 0.05 -6.00 25.24
C ASP A 76 -0.62 -6.32 23.89
N GLN A 77 -1.93 -6.60 23.88
CA GLN A 77 -2.71 -6.79 22.66
C GLN A 77 -2.75 -5.51 21.80
N VAL A 78 -2.97 -4.34 22.40
CA VAL A 78 -2.97 -3.05 21.71
C VAL A 78 -1.61 -2.78 21.07
N ASP A 79 -0.52 -3.03 21.79
CA ASP A 79 0.83 -2.79 21.28
C ASP A 79 1.22 -3.80 20.18
N GLY A 80 0.79 -5.05 20.29
CA GLY A 80 0.88 -6.03 19.21
C GLY A 80 0.17 -5.58 17.93
N LEU A 81 -1.05 -5.07 18.05
CA LEU A 81 -1.82 -4.56 16.90
C LEU A 81 -1.20 -3.30 16.28
N LYS A 82 -0.60 -2.41 17.09
CA LYS A 82 0.17 -1.26 16.57
C LYS A 82 1.41 -1.72 15.81
N ALA A 83 2.12 -2.74 16.32
CA ALA A 83 3.28 -3.30 15.65
C ALA A 83 2.91 -3.93 14.30
N GLU A 84 1.83 -4.72 14.26
CA GLU A 84 1.29 -5.30 13.02
C GLU A 84 0.97 -4.21 11.99
N LEU A 85 0.33 -3.12 12.42
CA LEU A 85 -0.02 -1.99 11.54
C LEU A 85 1.24 -1.30 10.97
N ARG A 86 2.32 -1.15 11.75
CA ARG A 86 3.60 -0.60 11.28
C ARG A 86 4.28 -1.51 10.25
N LEU A 87 4.18 -2.82 10.42
CA LEU A 87 4.70 -3.79 9.43
C LEU A 87 3.93 -3.68 8.12
N GLN A 88 2.60 -3.62 8.18
CA GLN A 88 1.74 -3.44 7.02
C GLN A 88 2.01 -2.09 6.31
N GLU A 89 2.25 -1.01 7.06
CA GLU A 89 2.64 0.28 6.47
C GLU A 89 3.99 0.23 5.77
N THR A 90 4.98 -0.44 6.37
CA THR A 90 6.30 -0.65 5.76
C THR A 90 6.19 -1.45 4.47
N GLU A 91 5.39 -2.51 4.49
CA GLU A 91 5.14 -3.36 3.32
C GLU A 91 4.43 -2.60 2.21
N LEU A 92 3.39 -1.81 2.54
CA LEU A 92 2.71 -0.96 1.56
C LEU A 92 3.69 0.04 0.92
N ARG A 93 4.56 0.67 1.72
CA ARG A 93 5.59 1.57 1.19
C ARG A 93 6.55 0.84 0.26
N ARG A 94 6.98 -0.37 0.62
CA ARG A 94 7.85 -1.21 -0.21
C ARG A 94 7.21 -1.52 -1.56
N ILE A 95 5.96 -2.02 -1.56
CA ILE A 95 5.19 -2.32 -2.78
C ILE A 95 5.07 -1.09 -3.67
N MET A 96 4.74 0.07 -3.09
CA MET A 96 4.59 1.31 -3.84
C MET A 96 5.93 1.78 -4.44
N GLN A 97 7.03 1.71 -3.69
CA GLN A 97 8.36 2.10 -4.18
C GLN A 97 8.85 1.16 -5.29
N GLU A 98 8.67 -0.15 -5.13
CA GLU A 98 9.00 -1.14 -6.16
C GLU A 98 8.14 -0.96 -7.41
N GLY A 99 6.85 -0.67 -7.22
CA GLY A 99 5.91 -0.34 -8.28
C GLY A 99 6.31 0.87 -9.11
N ILE A 100 6.70 1.97 -8.46
CA ILE A 100 7.15 3.20 -9.11
C ILE A 100 8.43 2.94 -9.91
N ARG A 101 9.44 2.30 -9.30
CA ARG A 101 10.71 1.99 -9.98
C ARG A 101 10.55 1.08 -11.19
N ARG A 102 9.59 0.14 -11.17
CA ARG A 102 9.28 -0.73 -12.31
C ARG A 102 8.52 0.01 -13.41
N GLY A 103 7.67 0.96 -13.04
CA GLY A 103 6.90 1.80 -13.96
C GLY A 103 7.72 2.87 -14.70
N GLU A 104 8.89 3.23 -14.15
CA GLU A 104 9.85 4.22 -14.69
C GLU A 104 10.86 3.65 -15.69
N ARG A 105 10.85 2.35 -16.01
CA ARG A 105 11.64 1.87 -17.14
C ARG A 105 11.17 2.64 -18.38
N PRO A 106 12.05 3.42 -19.03
CA PRO A 106 11.65 4.19 -20.19
C PRO A 106 11.19 3.19 -21.26
N ASP A 107 9.96 3.35 -21.72
CA ASP A 107 9.63 3.02 -23.10
C ASP A 107 10.60 3.88 -23.93
N ASP A 108 11.73 3.32 -24.34
CA ASP A 108 12.48 3.84 -25.49
C ASP A 108 11.61 3.63 -26.73
N GLY A 109 10.60 4.48 -26.82
CA GLY A 109 9.87 4.81 -28.02
C GLY A 109 10.02 6.30 -28.18
N SER A 110 11.22 6.72 -28.57
CA SER A 110 11.50 8.10 -28.98
C SER A 110 10.35 8.64 -29.84
N PRO A 111 9.68 9.74 -29.45
CA PRO A 111 8.64 10.29 -30.29
C PRO A 111 9.32 10.83 -31.55
N LEU A 112 8.98 10.25 -32.70
CA LEU A 112 9.26 10.80 -34.02
C LEU A 112 8.78 12.27 -34.00
N ARG A 113 9.73 13.20 -33.83
CA ARG A 113 9.55 14.57 -34.25
C ARG A 113 9.46 14.51 -35.77
N PRO A 114 8.38 15.01 -36.41
CA PRO A 114 8.46 15.24 -37.85
C PRO A 114 9.49 16.34 -38.06
N ASP A 115 10.63 15.97 -38.64
CA ASP A 115 11.56 16.94 -39.21
C ASP A 115 10.79 17.72 -40.27
N VAL A 116 10.54 18.99 -39.97
CA VAL A 116 10.07 19.95 -40.96
C VAL A 116 11.28 20.22 -41.83
N GLU A 117 11.46 19.43 -42.89
CA GLU A 117 12.39 19.76 -43.97
C GLU A 117 11.87 21.04 -44.64
N GLY A 118 12.45 22.16 -44.23
CA GLY A 118 12.55 23.31 -45.11
C GLY A 118 13.45 22.95 -46.27
N GLU A 119 12.88 22.51 -47.38
CA GLU A 119 13.57 22.62 -48.66
C GLU A 119 13.57 24.08 -49.10
N GLY A 120 14.79 24.59 -49.30
CA GLY A 120 15.08 25.89 -49.83
C GLY A 120 14.59 26.06 -51.28
N GLY A 121 14.65 27.32 -51.72
CA GLY A 121 14.14 27.74 -53.01
C GLY A 121 14.96 27.38 -54.25
N VAL A 122 14.61 28.14 -55.29
CA VAL A 122 15.13 28.23 -56.66
C VAL A 122 14.49 27.24 -57.65
N LEU A 123 13.46 27.70 -58.37
CA LEU A 123 13.59 28.42 -59.65
C LEU A 123 12.46 29.44 -59.80
#